data_AF-A0A8S9TPJ6-F1
#
_entry.id   AF-A0A8S9TPJ6-F1
#
_cell.length_a   1.000
_cell.length_b   1.000
_cell.length_c   1.000
_cell.angle_alpha   90.00
_cell.angle_beta   90.00
_cell.angle_gamma   90.00
#
_symmetry.space_group_name_H-M   'P 1'
#
loop_
_entity.id
_entity.type
_entity.pdbx_description
1 polymer ?
#
loop_
_entity_poly.entity_id
_entity_poly.type
_entity_poly.pdbx_seq_one_letter_code
_entity_poly.pdbx_strand_id
1 'polypeptide(L)'
;MTAQVSIDIDPLLTVKLVLHAKTRLTNISHVVDTASLYLDSSVELPLHKACKYNSLDLLNRIFNSTLTMPRQTNTNARCKWSIRDLFQQEPHYRQHEFTKSMLEAVRLQNLDMMKWLCIELPG
;
A
#
# COMPACT_ATOMS: atom_id res chain seq x y z
N MET A 1 -2.17 -39.34 -7.74
CA MET A 1 -1.92 -38.20 -6.85
C MET A 1 -1.40 -37.05 -7.72
N THR A 2 -2.30 -36.21 -8.23
CA THR A 2 -1.93 -35.02 -9.02
C THR A 2 -1.53 -33.92 -8.05
N ALA A 3 -0.25 -33.57 -8.03
CA ALA A 3 0.24 -32.44 -7.27
C ALA A 3 -0.41 -31.16 -7.82
N GLN A 4 -1.28 -30.55 -7.02
CA GLN A 4 -1.80 -29.22 -7.28
C GLN A 4 -0.62 -28.26 -7.15
N VAL A 5 -0.03 -27.87 -8.28
CA VAL A 5 0.91 -26.75 -8.31
C VAL A 5 0.07 -25.51 -8.04
N SER A 6 0.08 -25.03 -6.79
CA SER A 6 -0.39 -23.69 -6.47
C SER A 6 0.55 -22.73 -7.16
N ILE A 7 0.21 -22.34 -8.38
CA ILE A 7 0.84 -21.22 -9.05
C ILE A 7 0.38 -20.00 -8.25
N ASP A 8 1.30 -19.40 -7.50
CA ASP A 8 1.08 -18.15 -6.79
C ASP A 8 1.07 -17.03 -7.83
N ILE A 9 -0.04 -16.95 -8.58
CA ILE A 9 -0.18 -15.97 -9.66
C ILE A 9 -0.52 -14.64 -9.00
N ASP A 10 0.33 -13.65 -9.24
CA ASP A 10 0.07 -12.27 -8.83
C ASP A 10 -1.35 -11.85 -9.31
N PRO A 11 -2.27 -11.54 -8.39
CA PRO A 11 -3.65 -11.18 -8.73
C PRO A 11 -3.72 -9.96 -9.65
N LEU A 12 -2.83 -8.99 -9.47
CA LEU A 12 -2.72 -7.79 -10.29
C LEU A 12 -2.27 -8.15 -11.71
N LEU A 13 -1.29 -9.05 -11.84
CA LEU A 13 -0.86 -9.55 -13.15
C LEU A 13 -1.99 -10.30 -13.86
N THR A 14 -2.72 -11.17 -13.13
CA THR A 14 -3.86 -11.92 -13.67
C THR A 14 -4.92 -10.98 -14.21
N VAL A 15 -5.32 -9.99 -13.41
CA VAL A 15 -6.37 -9.05 -13.81
C VAL A 15 -5.89 -8.13 -14.93
N LYS A 16 -4.62 -7.70 -14.92
CA LYS A 16 -4.04 -6.96 -16.03
C LYS A 16 -4.09 -7.75 -17.34
N LEU A 17 -3.77 -9.04 -17.30
CA LEU A 17 -3.85 -9.94 -18.46
C LEU A 17 -5.30 -10.14 -18.93
N VAL A 18 -6.24 -10.39 -18.01
CA VAL A 18 -7.66 -10.56 -18.32
C VAL A 18 -8.26 -9.28 -18.91
N LEU A 19 -7.92 -8.12 -18.36
CA LEU A 19 -8.36 -6.82 -18.87
C LEU A 19 -7.75 -6.58 -20.25
N HIS A 20 -6.46 -6.81 -20.46
CA HIS A 20 -5.82 -6.70 -21.79
C HIS A 20 -6.45 -7.63 -22.83
N ALA A 21 -6.75 -8.88 -22.46
CA ALA A 21 -7.40 -9.84 -23.36
C ALA A 21 -8.84 -9.44 -23.70
N LYS A 22 -9.50 -8.68 -22.80
CA LYS A 22 -10.84 -8.12 -23.01
C LYS A 22 -10.74 -6.64 -23.38
N THR A 23 -10.32 -6.36 -24.61
CA THR A 23 -10.15 -5.00 -25.18
C THR A 23 -11.36 -4.06 -25.02
N ARG A 24 -12.58 -4.60 -24.81
CA ARG A 24 -13.77 -3.81 -24.48
C ARG A 24 -13.72 -3.16 -23.09
N LEU A 25 -12.99 -3.77 -22.15
CA LEU A 25 -12.80 -3.27 -20.79
C LEU A 25 -11.60 -2.32 -20.68
N THR A 26 -10.57 -2.47 -21.52
CA THR A 26 -9.44 -1.51 -21.57
C THR A 26 -9.86 -0.13 -22.07
N ASN A 27 -10.94 -0.04 -22.85
CA ASN A 27 -11.53 1.24 -23.26
C ASN A 27 -12.26 1.97 -22.13
N ILE A 28 -12.36 1.36 -20.94
CA ILE A 28 -12.97 1.95 -19.75
C ILE A 28 -11.89 2.09 -18.69
N SER A 29 -11.11 3.18 -18.77
CA SER A 29 -9.99 3.47 -17.86
C SER A 29 -10.37 3.29 -16.39
N HIS A 30 -11.54 3.77 -15.99
CA HIS A 30 -12.06 3.64 -14.63
C HIS A 30 -12.15 2.19 -14.14
N VAL A 31 -12.47 1.21 -14.99
CA VAL A 31 -12.56 -0.21 -14.59
C VAL A 31 -11.17 -0.79 -14.32
N VAL A 32 -10.20 -0.46 -15.18
CA VAL A 32 -8.82 -0.89 -15.02
C VAL A 32 -8.21 -0.27 -13.74
N ASP A 33 -8.45 1.01 -13.52
CA ASP A 33 -7.97 1.74 -12.35
C ASP A 33 -8.59 1.21 -11.06
N THR A 34 -9.92 0.99 -11.05
CA THR A 34 -10.63 0.45 -9.87
C THR A 34 -10.18 -0.97 -9.55
N ALA A 35 -10.03 -1.83 -10.57
CA ALA A 35 -9.58 -3.20 -10.37
C ALA A 35 -8.12 -3.25 -9.89
N SER A 36 -7.25 -2.40 -10.45
CA SER A 36 -5.86 -2.29 -10.02
C SER A 36 -5.75 -1.78 -8.59
N LEU A 37 -6.53 -0.75 -8.22
CA LEU A 37 -6.60 -0.21 -6.86
C LEU A 37 -7.12 -1.26 -5.86
N TYR A 38 -8.11 -2.05 -6.25
CA TYR A 38 -8.66 -3.10 -5.38
C TYR A 38 -7.67 -4.24 -5.12
N LEU A 39 -6.87 -4.59 -6.12
CA LEU A 39 -5.86 -5.66 -6.02
C LEU A 39 -4.52 -5.17 -5.48
N ASP A 40 -4.37 -3.86 -5.29
CA ASP A 40 -3.15 -3.26 -4.77
C ASP A 40 -3.01 -3.54 -3.27
N SER A 41 -2.57 -4.75 -2.95
CA SER A 41 -2.25 -5.19 -1.59
C SER A 41 -1.10 -4.39 -0.96
N SER A 42 -0.37 -3.57 -1.75
CA SER A 42 0.70 -2.74 -1.22
C SER A 42 0.20 -1.69 -0.22
N VAL A 43 -1.07 -1.31 -0.26
CA VAL A 43 -1.69 -0.38 0.72
C VAL A 43 -1.79 -0.98 2.14
N GLU A 44 -1.67 -2.30 2.26
CA GLU A 44 -1.59 -3.00 3.54
C GLU A 44 -0.13 -3.27 3.96
N LEU A 45 0.85 -2.84 3.17
CA LEU A 45 2.25 -2.96 3.53
C LEU A 45 2.64 -1.86 4.53
N PRO A 46 3.18 -2.22 5.72
CA PRO A 46 3.75 -1.24 6.64
C PRO A 46 4.84 -0.41 5.97
N LEU A 47 4.88 0.88 6.27
CA LEU A 47 5.73 1.85 5.60
C LEU A 47 7.22 1.49 5.73
N HIS A 48 7.65 1.01 6.89
CA HIS A 48 9.04 0.59 7.08
C HIS A 48 9.44 -0.63 6.22
N LYS A 49 8.49 -1.50 5.87
CA LYS A 49 8.74 -2.60 4.92
C LYS A 49 8.79 -2.06 3.49
N ALA A 50 7.96 -1.07 3.16
CA ALA A 50 7.97 -0.40 1.86
C ALA A 50 9.29 0.34 1.61
N CYS A 51 9.92 0.92 2.64
CA CYS A 51 11.24 1.56 2.54
C CYS A 51 12.31 0.63 1.96
N LYS A 52 12.23 -0.68 2.20
CA LYS A 52 13.20 -1.66 1.69
C LYS A 52 13.24 -1.74 0.17
N TYR A 53 12.16 -1.35 -0.51
CA TYR A 53 12.08 -1.32 -1.97
C TYR A 53 12.72 -0.07 -2.58
N ASN A 54 13.18 0.88 -1.76
CA ASN A 54 13.86 2.09 -2.18
C ASN A 54 13.10 2.90 -3.25
N SER A 55 11.76 2.90 -3.18
CA SER A 55 10.88 3.54 -4.16
C SER A 55 10.02 4.61 -3.47
N LEU A 56 10.31 5.88 -3.74
CA LEU A 56 9.50 7.00 -3.25
C LEU A 56 8.08 6.97 -3.81
N ASP A 57 7.90 6.53 -5.06
CA ASP A 57 6.56 6.41 -5.67
C ASP A 57 5.70 5.40 -4.91
N LEU A 58 6.29 4.28 -4.49
CA LEU A 58 5.61 3.29 -3.65
C LEU A 58 5.23 3.89 -2.30
N LEU A 59 6.14 4.62 -1.66
CA LEU A 59 5.89 5.27 -0.37
C LEU A 59 4.77 6.32 -0.47
N ASN A 60 4.81 7.18 -1.49
CA ASN A 60 3.76 8.15 -1.80
C ASN A 60 2.42 7.47 -2.01
N ARG A 61 2.38 6.37 -2.78
CA ARG A 61 1.14 5.63 -3.03
C ARG A 61 0.55 5.05 -1.75
N ILE A 62 1.37 4.41 -0.93
CA ILE A 62 0.93 3.84 0.35
C ILE A 62 0.43 4.95 1.28
N PHE A 63 1.20 6.02 1.43
CA PHE A 63 0.84 7.14 2.31
C PHE A 63 -0.45 7.84 1.83
N ASN A 64 -0.57 8.17 0.54
CA ASN A 64 -1.79 8.78 0.00
C ASN A 64 -3.01 7.87 0.18
N SER A 65 -2.85 6.55 0.08
CA SER A 65 -3.95 5.61 0.34
C SER A 65 -4.42 5.62 1.80
N THR A 66 -3.56 6.05 2.73
CA THR A 66 -3.98 6.27 4.12
C THR A 66 -4.78 7.56 4.25
N LEU A 67 -4.46 8.63 3.52
CA LEU A 67 -5.17 9.92 3.61
C LEU A 67 -6.58 9.89 2.99
N THR A 68 -6.78 9.10 1.93
CA THR A 68 -8.07 9.02 1.23
C THR A 68 -9.12 8.17 1.96
N MET A 69 -8.72 7.42 2.99
CA MET A 69 -9.64 6.62 3.79
C MET A 69 -10.36 7.49 4.82
N PRO A 70 -11.70 7.55 4.80
CA PRO A 70 -12.44 8.31 5.80
C PRO A 70 -12.16 7.75 7.18
N ARG A 71 -11.79 8.64 8.12
CA ARG A 71 -11.52 8.28 9.51
C ARG A 71 -12.75 7.58 10.09
N GLN A 72 -12.62 6.31 10.42
CA GLN A 72 -13.73 5.53 10.95
C GLN A 72 -14.09 6.05 12.36
N THR A 73 -15.22 6.74 12.48
CA THR A 73 -15.75 7.27 13.76
C THR A 73 -16.92 6.45 14.31
N ASN A 74 -17.49 5.54 13.51
CA ASN A 74 -18.72 4.82 13.86
C ASN A 74 -18.43 3.39 14.34
N THR A 75 -18.77 3.12 15.60
CA THR A 75 -18.57 1.86 16.33
C THR A 75 -19.43 0.68 15.86
N ASN A 76 -20.36 0.89 14.92
CA ASN A 76 -21.44 -0.06 14.62
C ASN A 76 -21.37 -0.72 13.24
N ALA A 77 -20.42 -0.35 12.39
CA ALA A 77 -20.11 -1.13 11.19
C ALA A 77 -19.04 -2.15 11.57
N ARG A 78 -19.22 -3.41 11.18
CA ARG A 78 -18.28 -4.52 11.41
C ARG A 78 -16.89 -4.11 10.90
N CYS A 79 -16.05 -3.55 11.78
CA CYS A 79 -14.77 -2.94 11.44
C CYS A 79 -13.87 -3.99 10.80
N LYS A 80 -13.61 -3.85 9.50
CA LYS A 80 -12.51 -4.56 8.88
C LYS A 80 -11.25 -3.80 9.27
N TRP A 81 -10.54 -4.29 10.28
CA TRP A 81 -9.25 -3.76 10.70
C TRP A 81 -8.32 -3.66 9.49
N SER A 82 -7.66 -2.52 9.33
CA SER A 82 -6.59 -2.34 8.34
C SER A 82 -5.40 -1.61 8.95
N ILE A 83 -4.21 -1.82 8.38
CA ILE A 83 -2.98 -1.11 8.80
C ILE A 83 -3.12 0.40 8.61
N ARG A 84 -3.92 0.84 7.63
CA ARG A 84 -4.24 2.26 7.40
C ARG A 84 -5.05 2.85 8.55
N ASP A 85 -6.02 2.10 9.09
CA ASP A 85 -6.77 2.53 10.27
C ASP A 85 -5.85 2.66 11.48
N LEU A 86 -4.96 1.69 11.69
CA LEU A 86 -3.96 1.73 12.76
C LEU A 86 -3.03 2.95 12.62
N PHE A 87 -2.58 3.25 11.40
CA PHE A 87 -1.74 4.41 11.09
C PHE A 87 -2.43 5.77 11.35
N GLN A 88 -3.73 5.85 11.08
CA GLN A 88 -4.50 7.06 11.35
C GLN A 88 -4.84 7.23 12.84
N GLN A 89 -5.21 6.15 13.53
CA GLN A 89 -5.82 6.19 14.85
C GLN A 89 -4.80 6.14 15.99
N GLU A 90 -3.67 5.45 15.82
CA GLU A 90 -2.70 5.17 16.88
C GLU A 90 -1.41 5.99 16.72
N PRO A 91 -1.19 7.05 17.53
CA PRO A 91 0.03 7.87 17.46
C PRO A 91 1.31 7.05 17.72
N HIS A 92 1.25 6.09 18.64
CA HIS A 92 2.40 5.23 18.96
C HIS A 92 2.80 4.35 17.77
N TYR A 93 1.84 3.87 16.99
CA TYR A 93 2.12 3.09 15.80
C TYR A 93 2.74 3.96 14.70
N ARG A 94 2.28 5.20 14.53
CA ARG A 94 2.89 6.16 13.61
C ARG A 94 4.35 6.45 13.97
N GLN A 95 4.63 6.71 15.25
CA GLN A 95 5.99 6.96 15.72
C GLN A 95 6.89 5.73 15.53
N HIS A 96 6.34 4.54 15.73
CA HIS A 96 7.03 3.27 15.47
C HIS A 96 7.39 3.12 13.97
N GLU A 97 6.43 3.36 13.08
CA GLU A 97 6.64 3.33 11.64
C GLU A 97 7.66 4.36 11.19
N PHE A 98 7.62 5.60 11.72
CA PHE A 98 8.62 6.63 11.44
C PHE A 98 10.03 6.17 11.82
N THR A 99 10.19 5.70 13.06
CA THR A 99 11.50 5.27 13.59
C THR A 99 12.10 4.13 12.76
N LYS A 100 11.29 3.11 12.42
CA LYS A 100 11.75 2.00 11.60
C LYS A 100 12.02 2.40 10.15
N SER A 101 11.19 3.25 9.57
CA SER A 101 11.38 3.75 8.21
C SER A 101 12.65 4.58 8.09
N MET A 102 12.94 5.43 9.09
CA MET A 102 14.18 6.20 9.17
C MET A 102 15.41 5.31 9.26
N LEU A 103 15.36 4.23 10.06
CA LEU A 103 16.45 3.26 10.16
C LEU A 103 16.74 2.60 8.81
N GLU A 104 15.71 2.22 8.06
CA GLU A 104 15.88 1.65 6.72
C GLU A 104 16.40 2.68 5.71
N ALA A 105 15.92 3.93 5.76
CA ALA A 105 16.40 5.01 4.90
C ALA A 105 17.90 5.32 5.11
N VAL A 106 18.35 5.32 6.37
CA VAL A 106 19.78 5.45 6.74
C VAL A 106 20.57 4.25 6.25
N ARG A 107 20.06 3.03 6.41
CA ARG A 107 20.72 1.81 5.91
C ARG A 107 20.90 1.83 4.39
N LEU A 108 19.92 2.39 3.66
CA LEU A 108 19.96 2.54 2.21
C LEU A 108 20.71 3.80 1.75
N GLN A 109 21.14 4.66 2.67
CA GLN A 109 21.78 5.96 2.40
C GLN A 109 20.95 6.85 1.46
N ASN A 110 19.61 6.74 1.50
CA ASN A 110 18.72 7.49 0.64
C ASN A 110 18.26 8.79 1.33
N LEU A 111 18.95 9.88 1.03
CA LEU A 111 18.66 11.20 1.60
C LEU A 111 17.27 11.71 1.22
N ASP A 112 16.79 11.41 0.01
CA ASP A 112 15.48 11.87 -0.44
C ASP A 112 14.36 11.14 0.30
N MET A 113 14.55 9.86 0.62
CA MET A 113 13.65 9.10 1.50
C MET A 113 13.65 9.66 2.92
N MET A 114 14.81 10.05 3.46
CA MET A 114 14.87 10.68 4.79
C MET A 114 14.12 12.02 4.82
N LYS A 115 14.31 12.87 3.80
CA LYS A 115 13.59 14.13 3.67
C LYS A 115 12.09 13.90 3.56
N TRP A 116 11.68 12.94 2.73
CA TRP A 116 10.29 12.56 2.56
C TRP A 116 9.66 12.12 3.88
N LEU A 117 10.33 11.26 4.66
CA LEU A 117 9.86 10.81 5.97
C LEU A 117 9.67 11.98 6.95
N CYS A 118 10.58 12.95 6.98
CA CYS A 118 10.46 14.12 7.84
C CYS A 118 9.32 15.07 7.44
N ILE A 119 8.96 15.12 6.16
CA ILE A 119 7.88 15.98 5.65
C ILE A 119 6.52 15.32 5.88
N GLU A 120 6.38 14.05 5.50
CA GLU A 120 5.10 13.35 5.47
C GLU A 120 4.74 12.68 6.82
N LEU A 121 5.73 12.34 7.65
CA LEU A 121 5.53 11.74 8.98
C LEU A 121 6.15 12.60 10.08
N PRO A 122 5.50 13.72 10.48
CA PRO A 122 5.85 14.37 11.73
C PRO A 122 5.50 13.43 12.89
N GLY A 123 6.49 13.14 13.73
CA GLY A 123 6.35 12.32 14.95
C GLY A 123 5.46 12.95 16.01
#